data_AF-A0A7J2KMJ7-F1
#
_entry.id   AF-A0A7J2KMJ7-F1
#
_cell.length_a   1.000
_cell.length_b   1.000
_cell.length_c   1.000
_cell.angle_alpha   90.00
_cell.angle_beta   90.00
_cell.angle_gamma   90.00
#
_symmetry.space_group_name_H-M   'P 1'
#
loop_
_entity.id
_entity.type
_entity.pdbx_description
1 polymer ?
#
loop_
_entity_poly.entity_id
_entity_poly.type
_entity_poly.pdbx_seq_one_letter_code
_entity_poly.pdbx_strand_id
1 'polypeptide(L)'
;MEYYKKVAENNVEIHVDKEIKDVNGNSVLILEYKESYGQDRINKEMILANDELDNAVNFNVVQYKSDLVDKLTVTINKLTSALALFDTETIIDVNGNQVKIYNQKMVDDFRELGVSQEALNQTKQDLSDAQNLDEIEYKQNLINTAQNKIDRLNLIQTEMEKII
;
A
#
# COMPACT_ATOMS: atom_id res chain seq x y z
N MET A 1 6.33 23.39 -0.53
CA MET A 1 5.77 23.55 0.83
C MET A 1 4.26 23.80 0.71
N GLU A 2 3.42 23.47 1.71
CA GLU A 2 2.00 23.87 1.69
C GLU A 2 1.83 25.27 2.28
N TYR A 3 1.06 26.11 1.60
CA TYR A 3 0.71 27.46 2.02
C TYR A 3 -0.80 27.54 2.24
N TYR A 4 -1.20 27.94 3.45
CA TYR A 4 -2.60 28.06 3.85
C TYR A 4 -2.99 29.54 3.83
N LYS A 5 -4.14 29.85 3.23
CA LYS A 5 -4.64 31.22 3.14
C LYS A 5 -6.14 31.24 3.42
N LYS A 6 -6.55 31.95 4.48
CA LYS A 6 -7.95 32.28 4.69
C LYS A 6 -8.46 33.17 3.54
N VAL A 7 -9.56 32.77 2.90
CA VAL A 7 -10.18 33.51 1.78
C VAL A 7 -11.61 33.96 2.07
N ALA A 8 -12.26 33.37 3.07
CA ALA A 8 -13.54 33.83 3.61
C ALA A 8 -13.68 33.40 5.08
N GLU A 9 -14.74 33.84 5.76
CA GLU A 9 -15.00 33.55 7.18
C GLU A 9 -14.84 32.07 7.53
N ASN A 10 -15.36 31.18 6.69
CA ASN A 10 -15.29 29.73 6.85
C ASN A 10 -14.60 29.05 5.67
N ASN A 11 -13.58 29.67 5.07
CA ASN A 11 -12.89 29.08 3.93
C ASN A 11 -11.38 29.35 3.94
N VAL A 12 -10.60 28.28 3.77
CA VAL A 12 -9.14 28.29 3.60
C VAL A 12 -8.77 27.61 2.29
N GLU A 13 -7.90 28.25 1.51
CA GLU A 13 -7.27 27.67 0.33
C GLU A 13 -5.84 27.24 0.62
N ILE A 14 -5.46 26.09 0.06
CA ILE A 14 -4.13 25.50 0.16
C ILE A 14 -3.45 25.61 -1.19
N HIS A 15 -2.23 26.11 -1.19
CA HIS A 15 -1.37 26.25 -2.35
C HIS A 15 -0.05 25.50 -2.14
N VAL A 16 0.58 25.07 -3.23
CA VAL A 16 1.90 24.42 -3.21
C VAL A 16 2.84 25.07 -4.21
N ASP A 17 4.13 25.03 -3.91
CA ASP A 17 5.15 25.42 -4.87
C ASP A 17 5.15 24.48 -6.08
N LYS A 18 5.14 25.05 -7.27
CA LYS A 18 5.32 24.34 -8.52
C LYS A 18 6.35 25.02 -9.40
N GLU A 19 7.34 24.25 -9.82
CA GLU A 19 8.32 24.70 -10.79
C GLU A 19 7.74 24.57 -12.21
N ILE A 20 7.74 25.67 -12.95
CA ILE A 20 7.33 25.71 -14.36
C ILE A 20 8.43 26.35 -15.22
N LYS A 21 8.31 26.21 -16.54
CA LYS A 21 9.18 26.89 -17.50
C LYS A 21 8.52 28.18 -17.99
N ASP A 22 9.25 29.29 -17.94
CA ASP A 22 8.82 30.54 -18.57
C ASP A 22 8.92 30.45 -20.10
N VAL A 23 8.51 31.53 -20.80
CA VAL A 23 8.57 31.62 -22.26
C VAL A 23 9.99 31.53 -22.84
N ASN A 24 11.03 31.70 -22.01
CA ASN A 24 12.43 31.62 -22.37
C ASN A 24 13.07 30.28 -21.93
N GLY A 25 12.30 29.35 -21.36
CA GLY A 25 12.79 28.06 -20.86
C GLY A 25 13.47 28.11 -19.48
N ASN A 26 13.41 29.24 -18.77
CA ASN A 26 13.92 29.36 -17.41
C ASN A 26 12.96 28.72 -16.40
N SER A 27 13.51 28.06 -15.38
CA SER A 27 12.71 27.57 -14.26
C SER A 27 12.24 28.72 -13.39
N VAL A 28 10.93 28.80 -13.14
CA VAL A 28 10.32 29.74 -12.20
C VAL A 28 9.39 28.99 -11.25
N LEU A 29 9.31 29.47 -10.00
CA LEU A 29 8.44 28.91 -8.97
C LEU A 29 7.12 29.69 -8.94
N ILE A 30 5.99 28.99 -9.03
CA ILE A 30 4.66 29.56 -8.86
C ILE A 30 3.93 28.89 -7.69
N LEU A 31 2.94 29.60 -7.13
CA LEU A 31 1.98 29.00 -6.21
C LEU A 31 0.85 28.36 -7.02
N GLU A 32 0.79 27.04 -7.04
CA GLU A 32 -0.31 26.28 -7.63
C GLU A 32 -1.37 26.00 -6.56
N TYR A 33 -2.63 26.32 -6.88
CA TYR A 33 -3.77 25.93 -6.06
C TYR A 33 -3.84 24.41 -5.95
N LYS A 34 -3.99 23.91 -4.72
CA LYS A 34 -4.13 22.48 -4.42
C LYS A 34 -5.56 22.13 -4.06
N GLU A 35 -6.13 22.81 -3.07
CA GLU A 35 -7.47 22.51 -2.56
C GLU A 35 -8.07 23.63 -1.71
N SER A 36 -9.37 23.55 -1.42
CA SER A 36 -10.11 24.48 -0.56
C SER A 36 -10.89 23.71 0.50
N TYR A 37 -10.93 24.28 1.70
CA TYR A 37 -11.59 23.74 2.88
C TYR A 37 -12.62 24.73 3.40
N GLY A 38 -13.87 24.28 3.45
CA GLY A 38 -14.91 24.88 4.29
C GLY A 38 -15.03 24.17 5.63
N GLN A 39 -15.67 24.81 6.62
CA GLN A 39 -15.87 24.25 7.96
C GLN A 39 -16.52 22.86 7.92
N ASP A 40 -17.52 22.64 7.05
CA ASP A 40 -18.19 21.33 6.92
C ASP A 40 -17.25 20.21 6.47
N ARG A 41 -16.32 20.53 5.55
CA ARG A 41 -15.31 19.58 5.08
C ARG A 41 -14.33 19.24 6.21
N ILE A 42 -13.88 20.25 6.95
CA ILE A 42 -12.99 20.05 8.11
C ILE A 42 -13.68 19.15 9.13
N ASN A 43 -14.92 19.45 9.51
CA ASN A 43 -15.67 18.66 10.49
C ASN A 43 -15.81 17.19 10.06
N LYS A 44 -16.16 16.96 8.79
CA LYS A 44 -16.30 15.61 8.23
C LYS A 44 -14.96 14.85 8.22
N GLU A 45 -13.90 15.45 7.71
CA GLU A 45 -12.59 14.81 7.64
C GLU A 45 -11.99 14.61 9.03
N MET A 46 -12.28 15.49 9.99
CA MET A 46 -11.85 15.36 11.38
C MET A 46 -12.51 14.16 12.06
N ILE A 47 -13.81 13.92 11.86
CA ILE A 47 -14.49 12.72 12.37
C ILE A 47 -13.81 11.46 11.81
N LEU A 48 -13.62 11.41 10.48
CA LEU A 48 -12.99 10.25 9.83
C LEU A 48 -11.54 10.03 10.32
N ALA A 49 -10.76 11.09 10.49
CA ALA A 49 -9.37 10.99 10.95
C ALA A 49 -9.28 10.53 12.42
N ASN A 50 -10.21 10.93 13.28
CA ASN A 50 -10.30 10.42 14.65
C ASN A 50 -10.73 8.95 14.67
N ASP A 51 -11.71 8.55 13.85
CA ASP A 51 -12.09 7.15 13.70
C ASP A 51 -10.90 6.29 13.22
N GLU A 52 -10.10 6.79 12.28
CA GLU A 52 -8.86 6.13 11.83
C GLU A 52 -7.83 6.01 12.97
N LEU A 53 -7.65 7.07 13.78
CA LEU A 53 -6.74 7.05 14.92
C LEU A 53 -7.19 6.03 15.97
N ASP A 54 -8.48 6.02 16.31
CA ASP A 54 -9.06 5.06 17.25
C ASP A 54 -8.89 3.62 16.75
N ASN A 55 -9.13 3.39 15.45
CA ASN A 55 -8.88 2.10 14.83
C ASN A 55 -7.40 1.71 14.89
N ALA A 56 -6.48 2.62 14.60
CA ALA A 56 -5.03 2.37 14.66
C ALA A 56 -4.54 2.05 16.09
N VAL A 57 -5.02 2.78 17.09
CA VAL A 57 -4.72 2.56 18.51
C VAL A 57 -5.24 1.21 18.97
N ASN A 58 -6.44 0.82 18.55
CA ASN A 58 -7.07 -0.45 18.93
C ASN A 58 -6.66 -1.62 18.02
N PHE A 59 -5.93 -1.38 16.94
CA PHE A 59 -5.53 -2.42 16.02
C PHE A 59 -4.59 -3.43 16.70
N ASN A 60 -4.95 -4.71 16.61
CA ASN A 60 -4.20 -5.81 17.19
C ASN A 60 -3.20 -6.35 16.16
N VAL A 61 -2.03 -5.71 16.10
CA VAL A 61 -0.97 -6.06 15.15
C VAL A 61 -0.43 -7.48 15.38
N VAL A 62 -0.40 -7.94 16.64
CA VAL A 62 0.03 -9.30 16.99
C VAL A 62 -0.89 -10.34 16.36
N GLN A 63 -2.21 -10.16 16.50
CA GLN A 63 -3.19 -11.05 15.88
C GLN A 63 -3.10 -10.98 14.35
N TYR A 64 -3.02 -9.77 13.78
CA TYR A 64 -2.87 -9.59 12.33
C TYR A 64 -1.64 -10.33 11.78
N LYS A 65 -0.50 -10.22 12.45
CA LYS A 65 0.74 -10.93 12.08
C LYS A 65 0.55 -12.45 12.15
N SER A 66 -0.06 -12.95 13.22
CA SER A 66 -0.36 -14.38 13.38
C SER A 66 -1.24 -14.89 12.24
N ASP A 67 -2.34 -14.20 11.95
CA ASP A 67 -3.30 -14.58 10.89
C ASP A 67 -2.63 -14.57 9.51
N LEU A 68 -1.76 -13.59 9.25
CA LEU A 68 -1.01 -13.49 8.00
C LEU A 68 -0.03 -14.65 7.84
N VAL A 69 0.73 -14.97 8.89
CA VAL A 69 1.67 -16.12 8.91
C VAL A 69 0.94 -17.43 8.66
N ASP A 70 -0.20 -17.64 9.31
CA ASP A 70 -1.01 -18.86 9.13
C ASP A 70 -1.53 -18.97 7.69
N LYS A 71 -2.09 -17.88 7.15
CA LYS A 71 -2.59 -17.83 5.77
C LYS A 71 -1.48 -18.13 4.75
N LEU A 72 -0.30 -17.55 4.91
CA LEU A 72 0.84 -17.75 4.02
C LEU A 72 1.38 -19.18 4.11
N THR A 73 1.47 -19.74 5.33
CA THR A 73 1.88 -21.13 5.55
C THR A 73 0.92 -22.11 4.87
N VAL A 74 -0.38 -21.91 5.01
CA VAL A 74 -1.40 -22.73 4.31
C VAL A 74 -1.25 -22.60 2.79
N THR A 75 -0.97 -21.40 2.29
CA THR A 75 -0.78 -21.16 0.85
C THR A 75 0.47 -21.86 0.31
N ILE A 76 1.59 -21.80 1.03
CA ILE A 76 2.83 -22.53 0.71
C ILE A 76 2.57 -24.04 0.65
N ASN A 77 1.83 -24.58 1.63
CA ASN A 77 1.50 -26.00 1.64
C ASN A 77 0.67 -26.39 0.42
N LYS A 78 -0.36 -25.59 0.07
CA LYS A 78 -1.18 -25.82 -1.13
C LYS A 78 -0.36 -25.76 -2.41
N LEU A 79 0.48 -24.74 -2.58
CA LEU A 79 1.35 -24.58 -3.75
C LEU A 79 2.36 -25.73 -3.87
N THR A 80 2.97 -26.14 -2.76
CA THR A 80 3.91 -27.26 -2.72
C THR A 80 3.22 -28.56 -3.09
N SER A 81 2.04 -28.84 -2.54
CA SER A 81 1.26 -30.02 -2.89
C SER A 81 0.83 -30.01 -4.36
N ALA A 82 0.40 -28.86 -4.88
CA ALA A 82 -0.02 -28.74 -6.28
C ALA A 82 1.16 -28.93 -7.26
N LEU A 83 2.33 -28.36 -6.97
CA LEU A 83 3.54 -28.57 -7.76
C LEU A 83 4.03 -30.02 -7.74
N ALA A 84 3.80 -30.75 -6.63
CA ALA A 84 4.11 -32.18 -6.54
C ALA A 84 3.20 -33.06 -7.42
N LEU A 85 2.06 -32.55 -7.89
CA LEU A 85 1.15 -33.25 -8.80
C LEU A 85 1.55 -33.11 -10.28
N PHE A 86 2.62 -32.37 -10.60
CA PHE A 86 3.05 -32.21 -11.98
C PHE A 86 3.51 -33.55 -12.54
N ASP A 87 2.74 -34.09 -13.49
CA ASP A 87 3.13 -35.30 -14.19
C ASP A 87 4.32 -35.04 -15.11
N THR A 88 5.11 -36.09 -15.31
CA THR A 88 6.19 -36.11 -16.28
C THR A 88 5.82 -36.97 -17.47
N GLU A 89 6.15 -36.51 -18.66
CA GLU A 89 6.08 -37.28 -19.90
C GLU A 89 7.50 -37.65 -20.37
N THR A 90 7.63 -38.81 -21.00
CA THR A 90 8.89 -39.25 -21.59
C THR A 90 8.94 -38.80 -23.04
N ILE A 91 9.94 -38.02 -23.41
CA ILE A 91 10.27 -37.66 -24.79
C ILE A 91 11.59 -38.30 -25.21
N ILE A 92 11.84 -38.39 -26.51
CA ILE A 92 13.13 -38.80 -27.06
C ILE A 92 13.90 -37.56 -27.51
N ASP A 93 15.13 -37.38 -27.01
CA ASP A 93 15.99 -36.26 -27.36
C ASP A 93 16.56 -36.40 -28.79
N VAL A 94 17.28 -35.36 -29.25
CA VAL A 94 17.91 -35.33 -30.58
C VAL A 94 18.97 -36.42 -30.81
N ASN A 95 19.42 -37.09 -29.74
CA ASN A 95 20.42 -38.16 -29.75
C ASN A 95 19.78 -39.55 -29.57
N GLY A 96 18.45 -39.65 -29.48
CA GLY A 96 17.73 -40.92 -29.27
C GLY A 96 17.60 -41.35 -27.80
N ASN A 97 17.99 -40.51 -26.83
CA ASN A 97 17.85 -40.82 -25.41
C ASN A 97 16.44 -40.52 -24.90
N GLN A 98 15.92 -41.35 -24.00
CA GLN A 98 14.68 -41.07 -23.30
C GLN A 98 14.92 -40.06 -22.17
N VAL A 99 14.17 -38.95 -22.19
CA VAL A 99 14.23 -37.89 -21.18
C VAL A 99 12.83 -37.67 -20.62
N LYS A 100 12.71 -37.60 -19.29
CA LYS A 100 11.47 -37.20 -18.64
C LYS A 100 11.41 -35.68 -18.53
N ILE A 101 10.36 -35.08 -19.04
CA ILE A 101 10.06 -33.65 -18.91
C ILE A 101 8.70 -33.48 -18.24
N TYR A 102 8.43 -32.33 -17.63
CA TYR A 102 7.09 -32.04 -17.13
C TYR A 102 6.11 -31.90 -18.29
N ASN A 103 4.87 -32.39 -18.11
CA ASN A 103 3.82 -32.21 -19.10
C ASN A 103 3.52 -30.71 -19.25
N GLN A 104 3.88 -30.12 -20.40
CA GLN A 104 3.79 -28.68 -20.60
C GLN A 104 2.35 -28.16 -20.48
N LYS A 105 1.35 -28.93 -20.92
CA LYS A 105 -0.05 -28.55 -20.78
C LYS A 105 -0.46 -28.44 -19.31
N MET A 106 -0.04 -29.37 -18.45
CA MET A 106 -0.28 -29.25 -17.01
C MET A 106 0.46 -28.04 -16.42
N VAL A 107 1.71 -27.81 -16.82
CA VAL A 107 2.46 -26.63 -16.35
C VAL A 107 1.71 -25.34 -16.70
N ASP A 108 1.18 -25.23 -17.92
CA ASP A 108 0.44 -24.06 -18.38
C ASP A 108 -0.92 -23.93 -17.66
N ASP A 109 -1.69 -25.02 -17.56
CA ASP A 109 -2.98 -25.04 -16.85
C ASP A 109 -2.82 -24.64 -15.37
N PHE A 110 -1.78 -25.13 -14.68
CA PHE A 110 -1.52 -24.77 -13.29
C PHE A 110 -0.99 -23.34 -13.14
N ARG A 111 -0.20 -22.85 -14.09
CA ARG A 111 0.26 -21.46 -14.10
C ARG A 111 -0.93 -20.50 -14.27
N GLU A 112 -1.92 -20.82 -15.11
CA GLU A 112 -3.16 -20.05 -15.22
C GLU A 112 -3.95 -20.00 -13.91
N LEU A 113 -3.86 -21.06 -13.09
CA LEU A 113 -4.45 -21.13 -11.75
C LEU A 113 -3.57 -20.47 -10.67
N GLY A 114 -2.48 -19.80 -11.05
CA GLY A 114 -1.56 -19.14 -10.13
C GLY A 114 -0.63 -20.10 -9.37
N VAL A 115 -0.55 -21.36 -9.79
CA VAL A 115 0.36 -22.36 -9.22
C VAL A 115 1.63 -22.39 -10.06
N SER A 116 2.69 -21.79 -9.55
CA SER A 116 4.01 -21.87 -10.17
C SER A 116 5.12 -21.85 -9.12
N GLN A 117 6.33 -22.21 -9.54
CA GLN A 117 7.50 -22.10 -8.67
C GLN A 117 7.79 -20.64 -8.31
N GLU A 118 7.53 -19.68 -9.21
CA GLU A 118 7.65 -18.26 -8.90
C GLU A 118 6.65 -17.83 -7.82
N ALA A 119 5.39 -18.24 -7.93
CA ALA A 119 4.37 -17.93 -6.92
C ALA A 119 4.73 -18.52 -5.54
N LEU A 120 5.27 -19.75 -5.51
CA LEU A 120 5.75 -20.38 -4.27
C LEU A 120 6.93 -19.60 -3.67
N ASN A 121 7.88 -19.17 -4.49
CA ASN A 121 9.03 -18.40 -4.02
C ASN A 121 8.61 -17.03 -3.49
N GLN A 122 7.69 -16.34 -4.18
CA GLN A 122 7.14 -15.07 -3.70
C GLN A 122 6.40 -15.25 -2.37
N THR A 123 5.53 -16.27 -2.26
CA THR A 123 4.80 -16.54 -1.01
C THR A 123 5.74 -16.85 0.16
N LYS A 124 6.88 -17.52 -0.09
CA LYS A 124 7.92 -17.76 0.93
C LYS A 124 8.60 -16.47 1.37
N GLN A 125 8.86 -15.56 0.44
CA GLN A 125 9.40 -14.23 0.77
C GLN A 125 8.38 -13.45 1.61
N ASP A 126 7.12 -13.41 1.19
CA ASP A 126 6.04 -12.74 1.92
C ASP A 126 5.88 -13.33 3.33
N LEU A 127 6.04 -14.65 3.50
CA LEU A 127 6.04 -15.29 4.82
C LEU A 127 7.21 -14.82 5.68
N SER A 128 8.41 -14.74 5.10
CA SER A 128 9.58 -14.24 5.82
C SER A 128 9.39 -12.78 6.25
N ASP A 129 8.83 -11.95 5.37
CA ASP A 129 8.55 -10.54 5.67
C ASP A 129 7.49 -10.42 6.77
N ALA A 130 6.42 -11.22 6.70
CA ALA A 130 5.38 -11.27 7.73
C ALA A 130 5.92 -11.72 9.10
N GLN A 131 6.80 -12.72 9.14
CA GLN A 131 7.45 -13.18 10.38
C GLN A 131 8.35 -12.10 11.01
N ASN A 132 8.98 -11.28 10.16
CA ASN A 132 9.88 -10.20 10.57
C ASN A 132 9.19 -8.85 10.76
N LEU A 133 7.86 -8.77 10.61
CA LEU A 133 7.10 -7.55 10.85
C LEU A 133 7.30 -7.08 12.30
N ASP A 134 7.86 -5.89 12.47
CA ASP A 134 7.96 -5.20 13.75
C ASP A 134 6.58 -4.66 14.14
N GLU A 135 5.94 -5.30 15.11
CA GLU A 135 4.58 -4.98 15.50
C GLU A 135 4.46 -3.58 16.11
N ILE A 136 5.51 -3.12 16.80
CA ILE A 136 5.54 -1.83 17.49
C ILE A 136 5.70 -0.72 16.45
N GLU A 137 6.69 -0.84 15.58
CA GLU A 137 6.92 0.14 14.52
C GLU A 137 5.71 0.23 13.58
N TYR A 138 5.15 -0.91 13.18
CA TYR A 138 3.96 -0.94 12.32
C TYR A 138 2.77 -0.23 12.98
N LYS A 139 2.50 -0.52 14.26
CA LYS A 139 1.41 0.15 15.01
C LYS A 139 1.65 1.65 15.11
N GLN A 140 2.88 2.05 15.44
CA GLN A 140 3.23 3.46 15.57
C GLN A 140 3.08 4.20 14.24
N ASN A 141 3.41 3.56 13.11
CA ASN A 141 3.23 4.13 11.78
C ASN A 141 1.75 4.36 11.42
N LEU A 142 0.85 3.44 11.80
CA LEU A 142 -0.60 3.65 11.63
C LEU A 142 -1.09 4.85 12.46
N ILE A 143 -0.67 4.92 13.73
CA ILE A 143 -1.02 6.02 14.63
C ILE A 143 -0.49 7.35 14.09
N ASN A 144 0.78 7.42 13.69
CA ASN A 144 1.40 8.61 13.14
C ASN A 144 0.69 9.06 11.85
N THR A 145 0.29 8.12 10.99
CA THR A 145 -0.43 8.44 9.74
C THR A 145 -1.77 9.10 10.03
N ALA A 146 -2.55 8.57 10.97
CA ALA A 146 -3.82 9.17 11.38
C ALA A 146 -3.62 10.52 12.09
N GLN A 147 -2.65 10.59 13.01
CA GLN A 147 -2.34 11.82 13.75
C GLN A 147 -1.89 12.95 12.82
N ASN A 148 -1.06 12.66 11.81
CA ASN A 148 -0.64 13.65 10.82
C ASN A 148 -1.82 14.25 10.04
N LYS A 149 -2.88 13.46 9.79
CA LYS A 149 -4.12 13.98 9.18
C LYS A 149 -4.85 14.93 10.13
N ILE A 150 -4.98 14.56 11.40
CA ILE A 150 -5.59 15.41 12.44
C ILE A 150 -4.81 16.72 12.60
N ASP A 151 -3.49 16.63 12.72
CA ASP A 151 -2.61 17.79 12.88
C ASP A 151 -2.72 18.74 11.69
N ARG A 152 -2.75 18.21 10.46
CA ARG A 152 -2.98 18.99 9.25
C ARG A 152 -4.34 19.69 9.25
N LEU A 153 -5.42 18.99 9.63
CA LEU A 153 -6.76 19.58 9.73
C LEU A 153 -6.83 20.67 10.80
N ASN A 154 -6.14 20.50 11.93
CA ASN A 154 -6.02 21.50 12.99
C ASN A 154 -5.27 22.75 12.51
N LEU A 155 -4.24 22.59 11.68
CA LEU A 155 -3.55 23.73 11.06
C LEU A 155 -4.48 24.51 10.12
N ILE A 156 -5.28 23.80 9.32
CA ILE A 156 -6.27 24.43 8.43
C ILE A 156 -7.34 25.16 9.26
N GLN A 157 -7.85 24.54 10.33
CA GLN A 157 -8.81 25.17 11.25
C GLN A 157 -8.23 26.43 11.90
N THR A 158 -6.98 26.36 12.36
CA THR A 158 -6.28 27.52 12.95
C THR A 158 -6.15 28.66 11.94
N GLU A 159 -5.87 28.37 10.67
CA GLU A 159 -5.86 29.37 9.61
C GLU A 159 -7.25 29.98 9.38
N MET A 160 -8.29 29.15 9.41
CA MET A 160 -9.68 29.57 9.22
C MET A 160 -10.14 30.52 10.34
N GLU A 161 -9.63 30.35 11.56
CA GLU A 161 -10.02 31.17 12.72
C GLU A 161 -9.30 32.52 12.79
N LYS A 162 -8.30 32.78 11.94
CA LYS A 162 -7.61 34.08 11.91
C LYS A 162 -8.57 35.23 11.59
N ILE A 163 -8.42 36.34 12.30
CA ILE A 163 -9.13 37.60 12.00
C ILE A 163 -8.55 38.16 10.69
N ILE A 164 -9.43 38.51 9.75
CA ILE A 164 -9.07 39.17 8.47
C ILE A 164 -8.80 40.66 8.72
#